data_AF-A0A537JQP3-F1
#
_entry.id   AF-A0A537JQP3-F1
#
_cell.length_a   1.000
_cell.length_b   1.000
_cell.length_c   1.000
_cell.angle_alpha   90.00
_cell.angle_beta   90.00
_cell.angle_gamma   90.00
#
_symmetry.space_group_name_H-M   'P 1'
#
loop_
_entity.id
_entity.type
_entity.pdbx_description
1 polymer ?
#
loop_
_entity_poly.entity_id
_entity_poly.type
_entity_poly.pdbx_seq_one_letter_code
_entity_poly.pdbx_strand_id
1 'polypeptide(L)'
;MTLENIYSILESKTYYEKESMRRFIFLENSIHIDRRAFIPFRIYKENDHFFLEPDTAIADEKDLRIVIENIANESIEFYGKKGGEKLLTLE
;
A
#
# COMPACT_ATOMS: atom_id res chain seq x y z
N MET A 1 -12.87 7.56 -5.73
CA MET A 1 -11.85 6.58 -6.18
C MET A 1 -12.49 5.20 -6.17
N THR A 2 -12.25 4.35 -7.18
CA THR A 2 -12.73 2.95 -7.22
C THR A 2 -11.60 1.99 -6.83
N LEU A 3 -11.89 0.71 -6.62
CA LEU A 3 -10.84 -0.31 -6.43
C LEU A 3 -9.87 -0.36 -7.62
N GLU A 4 -10.39 -0.29 -8.85
CA GLU A 4 -9.59 -0.29 -10.07
C GLU A 4 -8.62 0.90 -10.13
N ASN A 5 -9.05 2.09 -9.69
CA ASN A 5 -8.18 3.25 -9.57
C ASN A 5 -7.05 3.01 -8.57
N ILE A 6 -7.31 2.35 -7.43
CA ILE A 6 -6.28 2.03 -6.44
C ILE A 6 -5.25 1.07 -7.02
N TYR A 7 -5.70 -0.02 -7.66
CA TYR A 7 -4.80 -0.96 -8.34
C TYR A 7 -3.96 -0.27 -9.41
N SER A 8 -4.60 0.53 -10.28
CA SER A 8 -3.91 1.29 -11.32
C SER A 8 -2.84 2.22 -10.75
N ILE A 9 -3.08 2.86 -9.61
CA ILE A 9 -2.08 3.71 -8.95
C ILE A 9 -0.95 2.85 -8.40
N LEU A 10 -1.25 1.81 -7.62
CA LEU A 10 -0.23 0.94 -7.03
C LEU A 10 0.69 0.29 -8.09
N GLU A 11 0.14 -0.10 -9.24
CA GLU A 11 0.90 -0.71 -10.33
C GLU A 11 1.56 0.32 -11.27
N SER A 12 1.32 1.61 -11.09
CA SER A 12 1.77 2.65 -12.04
C SER A 12 3.29 2.82 -12.10
N LYS A 13 3.99 2.53 -10.99
CA LYS A 13 5.43 2.71 -10.88
C LYS A 13 6.04 1.89 -9.76
N THR A 14 7.36 1.96 -9.67
CA THR A 14 8.10 1.54 -8.48
C THR A 14 8.04 2.63 -7.42
N TYR A 15 7.75 2.24 -6.19
CA TYR A 15 7.74 3.10 -5.03
C TYR A 15 8.94 2.85 -4.13
N TYR A 16 9.36 3.86 -3.39
CA TYR A 16 10.35 3.74 -2.33
C TYR A 16 9.73 4.15 -1.01
N GLU A 17 10.01 3.39 0.04
CA GLU A 17 9.65 3.80 1.38
C GLU A 17 10.48 5.01 1.81
N LYS A 18 9.77 6.07 2.20
CA LYS A 18 10.35 7.36 2.57
C LYS A 18 11.46 7.25 3.62
N GLU A 19 11.28 6.39 4.63
CA GLU A 19 12.16 6.30 5.80
C GLU A 19 13.32 5.31 5.63
N SER A 20 13.22 4.32 4.74
CA SER A 20 14.18 3.20 4.70
C SER A 20 14.76 2.90 3.32
N MET A 21 14.28 3.57 2.26
CA MET A 21 14.62 3.30 0.86
C MET A 21 14.29 1.86 0.39
N ARG A 22 13.54 1.07 1.16
CA ARG A 22 12.99 -0.22 0.70
C ARG A 22 12.16 0.01 -0.55
N ARG A 23 12.37 -0.81 -1.57
CA ARG A 23 11.71 -0.69 -2.86
C ARG A 23 10.45 -1.54 -2.89
N PHE A 24 9.33 -0.97 -3.31
CA PHE A 24 8.03 -1.62 -3.44
C PHE A 24 7.58 -1.60 -4.90
N ILE A 25 7.16 -2.75 -5.42
CA ILE A 25 6.53 -2.89 -6.72
C ILE A 25 5.25 -3.69 -6.54
N PHE A 26 4.13 -3.17 -7.02
CA PHE A 26 2.86 -3.88 -7.03
C PHE A 26 2.63 -4.44 -8.43
N LEU A 27 2.29 -5.72 -8.51
CA LEU A 27 2.03 -6.40 -9.78
C LEU A 27 1.09 -7.58 -9.56
N GLU A 28 -0.02 -7.66 -10.29
CA GLU A 28 -0.90 -8.84 -10.32
C GLU A 28 -1.33 -9.33 -8.92
N ASN A 29 -1.76 -8.41 -8.04
CA ASN A 29 -2.11 -8.70 -6.64
C ASN A 29 -0.94 -9.21 -5.77
N SER A 30 0.30 -8.87 -6.11
CA SER A 30 1.47 -9.17 -5.29
C SER A 30 2.32 -7.92 -5.04
N ILE A 31 2.87 -7.84 -3.82
CA ILE A 31 3.83 -6.81 -3.39
C ILE A 31 5.22 -7.44 -3.47
N HIS A 32 6.08 -6.83 -4.24
CA HIS A 32 7.49 -7.20 -4.35
C HIS A 32 8.27 -6.18 -3.54
N ILE A 33 8.84 -6.63 -2.42
CA ILE A 33 9.69 -5.79 -1.57
C ILE A 33 11.14 -6.18 -1.83
N ASP A 34 11.88 -5.22 -2.36
CA ASP A 34 13.24 -5.38 -2.87
C ASP A 34 13.35 -6.54 -3.88
N ARG A 35 14.31 -7.46 -3.69
CA ARG A 35 14.46 -8.73 -4.43
C ARG A 35 14.26 -9.94 -3.51
N ARG A 36 13.62 -9.73 -2.36
CA ARG A 36 13.64 -10.67 -1.23
C ARG A 36 12.27 -11.21 -0.87
N ALA A 37 11.23 -10.40 -0.99
CA ALA A 37 9.88 -10.79 -0.61
C ALA A 37 8.91 -10.63 -1.78
N PHE A 38 8.04 -11.63 -1.91
CA PHE A 38 6.88 -11.64 -2.79
C PHE A 38 5.67 -11.96 -1.92
N ILE A 39 4.76 -11.00 -1.78
CA ILE A 39 3.68 -11.06 -0.80
C ILE A 39 2.36 -10.83 -1.54
N PRO A 40 1.51 -11.87 -1.71
CA PRO A 40 0.16 -11.67 -2.21
C PRO A 40 -0.63 -10.70 -1.33
N PHE A 41 -1.52 -9.92 -1.93
CA PHE A 41 -2.40 -9.00 -1.21
C PHE A 41 -3.79 -8.93 -1.82
N ARG A 42 -4.75 -8.44 -1.05
CA ARG A 42 -6.08 -8.05 -1.52
C ARG A 42 -6.41 -6.63 -1.10
N ILE A 43 -7.22 -5.95 -1.91
CA ILE A 43 -7.78 -4.64 -1.56
C ILE A 43 -9.29 -4.78 -1.42
N TYR A 44 -9.82 -4.24 -0.33
CA TYR A 44 -11.26 -4.17 -0.09
C TYR A 44 -11.68 -2.78 0.39
N LYS A 45 -12.98 -2.50 0.26
CA LYS A 45 -13.59 -1.26 0.76
C LYS A 45 -14.41 -1.58 2.01
N GLU A 46 -14.24 -0.79 3.06
CA GLU A 46 -15.00 -0.88 4.31
C GLU A 46 -15.19 0.54 4.87
N ASN A 47 -16.42 0.91 5.26
CA ASN A 47 -16.74 2.22 5.86
C ASN A 47 -16.13 3.43 5.11
N ASP A 48 -16.27 3.46 3.79
CA ASP A 48 -15.70 4.48 2.89
C ASP A 48 -14.17 4.59 2.82
N HIS A 49 -13.46 3.64 3.42
CA HIS A 49 -12.02 3.51 3.34
C HIS A 49 -11.60 2.30 2.51
N PHE A 50 -10.45 2.41 1.85
CA PHE A 50 -9.80 1.29 1.17
C PHE A 50 -8.74 0.70 2.08
N PHE A 51 -8.65 -0.63 2.11
CA PHE A 51 -7.69 -1.36 2.91
C PHE A 51 -6.90 -2.32 2.04
N LEU A 52 -5.59 -2.36 2.26
CA LEU A 52 -4.67 -3.36 1.75
C LEU A 52 -4.46 -4.40 2.84
N GLU A 53 -4.71 -5.66 2.52
CA GLU A 53 -4.38 -6.79 3.38
C GLU A 53 -3.39 -7.70 2.65
N PRO A 54 -2.10 -7.68 3.04
CA PRO A 54 -1.08 -8.59 2.53
C PRO A 54 -1.08 -9.89 3.32
N ASP A 55 -0.72 -11.01 2.68
CA ASP A 55 -0.62 -12.32 3.35
C ASP A 55 0.43 -12.31 4.48
N THR A 56 1.49 -11.53 4.31
CA THR A 56 2.52 -11.26 5.32
C THR A 56 2.50 -9.77 5.65
N ALA A 57 2.47 -9.43 6.94
CA ALA A 57 2.49 -8.03 7.38
C ALA A 57 3.75 -7.30 6.87
N ILE A 58 3.55 -6.10 6.31
CA ILE A 58 4.62 -5.26 5.76
C ILE A 58 4.94 -4.04 6.66
N ALA A 59 4.12 -3.86 7.70
CA ALA A 59 4.26 -2.87 8.76
C ALA A 59 3.76 -3.50 10.08
N ASP A 60 3.70 -2.71 11.15
CA ASP A 60 3.32 -3.18 12.49
C ASP A 60 1.88 -3.74 12.55
N GLU A 61 1.01 -3.31 11.63
CA GLU A 61 -0.31 -3.88 11.40
C GLU A 61 -0.40 -4.60 10.05
N LYS A 62 -1.22 -5.67 10.01
CA LYS A 62 -1.50 -6.42 8.78
C LYS A 62 -2.46 -5.66 7.86
N ASP A 63 -3.61 -5.22 8.39
CA ASP A 63 -4.59 -4.47 7.63
C ASP A 63 -4.22 -2.99 7.60
N LEU A 64 -4.03 -2.46 6.39
CA LEU A 64 -3.54 -1.10 6.19
C LEU A 64 -4.55 -0.27 5.42
N ARG A 65 -5.05 0.81 6.02
CA ARG A 65 -5.87 1.79 5.34
C ARG A 65 -5.02 2.58 4.34
N ILE A 66 -5.47 2.63 3.10
CA ILE A 66 -4.81 3.34 2.00
C ILE A 66 -5.35 4.78 1.93
N VAL A 67 -4.44 5.76 1.94
CA VAL A 67 -4.74 7.17 1.74
C VAL A 67 -3.87 7.70 0.61
N ILE A 68 -4.53 8.27 -0.41
CA ILE A 68 -3.89 8.89 -1.57
C ILE A 68 -4.51 10.29 -1.69
N GLU A 69 -3.85 11.30 -1.13
CA GLU A 69 -4.41 12.66 -1.04
C GLU A 69 -4.44 13.38 -2.38
N ASN A 70 -3.45 13.13 -3.25
CA ASN A 70 -3.40 13.71 -4.59
C ASN A 70 -2.74 12.73 -5.57
N ILE A 71 -3.46 12.36 -6.63
CA ILE A 71 -2.95 11.49 -7.70
C ILE A 71 -1.68 12.11 -8.32
N ALA A 72 -1.57 13.44 -8.36
CA ALA A 72 -0.40 14.13 -8.89
C ALA A 72 0.82 14.13 -7.94
N ASN A 73 0.62 13.96 -6.63
CA ASN A 73 1.73 13.89 -5.67
C ASN A 73 2.32 12.49 -5.57
N GLU A 74 1.65 11.49 -6.16
CA GLU A 74 2.07 10.09 -6.28
C GLU A 74 2.54 9.44 -4.97
N SER A 75 2.21 10.01 -3.81
CA SER A 75 2.52 9.45 -2.50
C SER A 75 1.35 8.60 -2.02
N ILE A 76 1.67 7.44 -1.45
CA ILE A 76 0.70 6.52 -0.87
C ILE A 76 1.01 6.39 0.60
N GLU A 77 0.04 6.73 1.44
CA GLU A 77 0.15 6.61 2.88
C GLU A 77 -0.69 5.44 3.37
N PHE A 78 -0.09 4.61 4.21
CA PHE A 78 -0.74 3.47 4.84
C PHE A 78 -0.85 3.72 6.33
N TYR A 79 -2.07 3.51 6.84
CA TYR A 79 -2.39 3.68 8.25
C TYR A 79 -2.83 2.35 8.86
N GLY A 80 -2.47 2.10 10.10
CA GLY A 80 -2.94 0.93 10.84
C GLY A 80 -4.47 0.92 10.94
N LYS A 81 -5.11 -0.22 10.68
CA LYS A 81 -6.58 -0.33 10.78
C LYS A 81 -7.05 -0.18 12.23
N LYS A 82 -6.29 -0.69 13.20
CA LYS A 82 -6.69 -0.69 14.62
C LYS A 82 -6.23 0.56 15.35
N GLY A 83 -4.97 0.95 15.20
CA GLY A 83 -4.40 2.08 15.92
C GLY A 83 -4.63 3.42 15.22
N GLY A 84 -4.79 3.41 13.89
CA GLY A 84 -5.06 4.61 13.10
C GLY A 84 -3.83 5.49 12.86
N GLU A 85 -2.66 5.11 13.37
CA GLU A 85 -1.38 5.77 13.10
C GLU A 85 -0.91 5.54 11.67
N LYS A 86 -0.07 6.46 11.18
CA LYS A 86 0.62 6.28 9.90
C LYS A 86 1.78 5.31 10.08
N LEU A 87 1.79 4.24 9.29
CA LEU A 87 2.75 3.15 9.41
C LEU A 87 3.75 3.09 8.25
N LEU A 88 3.33 3.53 7.06
CA LEU A 88 4.19 3.46 5.87
C LEU A 88 3.84 4.60 4.90
N THR A 89 4.86 5.20 4.31
CA THR A 89 4.73 6.18 3.23
C THR A 89 5.59 5.73 2.05
N LEU A 90 4.96 5.62 0.89
CA LEU A 90 5.55 5.21 -0.37
C LEU A 90 5.54 6.40 -1.35
N GLU A 91 6.68 6.71 -1.97
CA GLU A 91 6.87 7.82 -2.94
C GLU A 91 7.56 7.34 -4.23
#